data_AF-A0A5N7Y0J1-F1
#
_entry.id   AF-A0A5N7Y0J1-F1
#
_cell.length_a   1.000
_cell.length_b   1.000
_cell.length_c   1.000
_cell.angle_alpha   90.00
_cell.angle_beta   90.00
_cell.angle_gamma   90.00
#
_symmetry.space_group_name_H-M   'P 1'
#
loop_
_entity.id
_entity.type
_entity.pdbx_description
1 polymer ?
#
loop_
_entity_poly.entity_id
_entity_poly.type
_entity_poly.pdbx_seq_one_letter_code
_entity_poly.pdbx_strand_id
1 'polypeptide(L)' 'PKRVPSMKLKLKDSPVYVGVNKNQSALLDKVNTIIADAKADGSLESLSQKWLKQPLPAGL' A
#
# COMPACT_ATOMS: atom_id res chain seq x y z
N PRO A 1 8.83 12.03 -31.06
CA PRO A 1 7.83 11.22 -30.34
C PRO A 1 8.37 10.76 -28.96
N LYS A 2 7.86 11.38 -27.89
CA LYS A 2 8.29 11.09 -26.51
C LYS A 2 7.76 9.70 -26.14
N ARG A 3 8.61 8.67 -26.23
CA ARG A 3 8.26 7.31 -25.82
C ARG A 3 8.00 7.33 -24.31
N VAL A 4 6.74 7.44 -23.92
CA VAL A 4 6.35 7.39 -22.51
C VAL A 4 6.59 5.96 -22.04
N PRO A 5 7.44 5.73 -21.02
CA PRO A 5 7.68 4.40 -20.51
C PRO A 5 6.38 3.85 -19.92
N SER A 6 5.80 2.88 -20.61
CA SER A 6 4.62 2.13 -20.15
C SER A 6 5.07 0.82 -19.50
N MET A 7 4.60 0.54 -18.29
CA MET A 7 4.86 -0.74 -17.62
C MET A 7 4.21 -1.89 -18.41
N LYS A 8 5.02 -2.72 -19.09
CA LYS A 8 4.53 -3.81 -19.95
C LYS A 8 4.44 -5.17 -19.26
N LEU A 9 5.19 -5.37 -18.17
CA LEU A 9 5.24 -6.64 -17.45
C LEU A 9 5.61 -6.40 -15.98
N LYS A 10 4.73 -6.82 -15.05
CA LYS A 10 5.09 -6.96 -13.63
C LYS A 10 5.88 -8.25 -13.48
N LEU A 11 7.18 -8.15 -13.22
CA LEU A 11 8.04 -9.32 -13.08
C LEU A 11 7.98 -9.93 -11.67
N LYS A 12 7.71 -9.12 -10.65
CA LYS A 12 7.60 -9.52 -9.25
C LYS A 12 6.61 -8.61 -8.51
N ASP A 13 5.63 -9.18 -7.85
CA ASP A 13 4.84 -8.49 -6.82
C ASP A 13 5.46 -8.84 -5.46
N SER A 14 6.17 -7.87 -4.87
CA SER A 14 6.67 -7.98 -3.49
C SER A 14 5.69 -7.25 -2.57
N PRO A 15 4.79 -7.96 -1.87
CA PRO A 15 3.88 -7.32 -0.92
C PRO A 15 4.67 -6.67 0.23
N VAL A 16 4.22 -5.49 0.65
CA VAL A 16 4.82 -4.70 1.72
C VAL A 16 3.99 -4.84 2.99
N TYR A 17 4.63 -5.23 4.09
CA TYR A 17 3.99 -5.44 5.39
C TYR A 17 4.65 -4.58 6.47
N VAL A 18 3.89 -4.27 7.52
CA VAL A 18 4.42 -3.61 8.72
C VAL A 18 4.87 -4.67 9.71
N GLY A 19 6.17 -4.72 10.01
CA GLY A 19 6.74 -5.62 11.00
C GLY A 19 6.49 -5.12 12.43
N VAL A 20 6.06 -6.02 13.32
CA VAL A 20 5.95 -5.78 14.77
C VAL A 20 6.77 -6.81 15.55
N ASN A 21 7.09 -6.52 16.82
CA ASN A 21 7.79 -7.47 17.67
C ASN A 21 6.92 -8.71 17.92
N LYS A 22 7.56 -9.87 18.12
CA LYS A 22 6.88 -11.12 18.42
C LYS A 22 6.07 -10.96 19.72
N ASN A 23 4.94 -11.67 19.79
CA ASN A 23 4.02 -11.66 20.94
C ASN A 23 3.34 -10.31 21.23
N GLN A 24 3.25 -9.41 20.24
CA GLN A 24 2.53 -8.14 20.33
C GLN A 24 1.22 -8.17 19.54
N SER A 25 0.31 -9.11 19.85
CA SER A 25 -0.96 -9.27 19.11
C SER A 25 -1.82 -8.01 19.16
N ALA A 26 -1.98 -7.39 20.34
CA ALA A 26 -2.77 -6.17 20.49
C ALA A 26 -2.24 -5.00 19.63
N LEU A 27 -0.92 -4.91 19.44
CA LEU A 27 -0.32 -3.88 18.58
C LEU A 27 -0.57 -4.21 17.11
N LEU A 28 -0.36 -5.49 16.73
CA LEU A 28 -0.62 -5.97 15.38
C LEU A 28 -2.07 -5.70 14.96
N ASP A 29 -3.04 -6.03 15.81
CA ASP A 29 -4.47 -5.80 15.56
C ASP A 29 -4.79 -4.31 15.38
N LYS A 30 -4.22 -3.44 16.22
CA LYS A 30 -4.40 -1.99 16.07
C LYS A 30 -3.79 -1.47 14.77
N VAL A 31 -2.59 -1.90 14.41
CA VAL A 31 -1.95 -1.49 13.14
C VAL A 31 -2.80 -1.94 11.95
N ASN A 32 -3.27 -3.20 11.95
CA ASN A 32 -4.13 -3.70 10.88
C ASN A 32 -5.46 -2.94 10.79
N THR A 33 -6.06 -2.59 11.92
CA THR A 33 -7.29 -1.78 11.97
C THR A 33 -7.07 -0.40 11.34
N ILE A 34 -6.00 0.30 11.74
CA ILE A 34 -5.64 1.61 11.18
C ILE A 34 -5.44 1.53 9.66
N ILE A 35 -4.77 0.48 9.18
CA ILE A 35 -4.55 0.29 7.74
C ILE A 35 -5.87 0.00 7.01
N ALA A 36 -6.76 -0.80 7.61
CA ALA A 36 -8.08 -1.11 7.04
C ALA A 36 -8.96 0.14 6.95
N ASP A 37 -9.00 0.94 8.02
CA ASP A 37 -9.74 2.20 8.06
C ASP A 37 -9.19 3.19 7.03
N ALA A 38 -7.85 3.32 6.94
CA ALA A 38 -7.19 4.19 5.95
C ALA A 38 -7.41 3.73 4.50
N LYS A 39 -7.64 2.43 4.27
CA LYS A 39 -8.05 1.91 2.95
C LYS A 39 -9.51 2.27 2.66
N ALA A 40 -10.39 2.14 3.65
CA ALA A 40 -11.83 2.35 3.49
C ALA A 40 -12.20 3.83 3.34
N ASP A 41 -11.52 4.74 4.05
CA ASP A 41 -11.78 6.18 4.02
C ASP A 41 -11.08 6.91 2.86
N GLY A 42 -10.19 6.23 2.12
CA GLY A 42 -9.42 6.80 1.01
C GLY A 42 -8.19 7.63 1.44
N SER A 43 -7.85 7.65 2.73
CA SER A 43 -6.63 8.31 3.23
C SER A 43 -5.37 7.66 2.67
N LEU A 44 -5.35 6.32 2.55
CA LEU A 44 -4.22 5.59 1.99
C LEU A 44 -4.04 5.89 0.49
N GLU A 45 -5.14 6.04 -0.25
CA GLU A 45 -5.14 6.44 -1.66
C GLU A 45 -4.52 7.85 -1.82
N SER A 46 -4.99 8.79 -0.98
CA SER A 46 -4.48 10.17 -0.95
C SER A 46 -2.98 10.22 -0.65
N LEU A 47 -2.51 9.41 0.30
CA LEU A 47 -1.09 9.29 0.62
C LEU A 47 -0.28 8.70 -0.54
N SER A 48 -0.79 7.66 -1.20
CA SER A 48 -0.16 7.04 -2.37
C SER A 48 0.01 8.07 -3.49
N GLN A 49 -1.04 8.84 -3.80
CA GLN A 49 -0.97 9.87 -4.82
C GLN A 49 -0.05 11.04 -4.43
N LYS A 50 -0.04 11.44 -3.16
CA LYS A 50 0.80 12.53 -2.67
C LYS A 50 2.29 12.20 -2.79
N TRP A 51 2.69 11.02 -2.30
CA TRP A 51 4.10 10.64 -2.16
C TRP A 51 4.64 9.81 -3.33
N LEU A 52 3.85 8.86 -3.84
CA LEU A 52 4.26 7.94 -4.90
C LEU A 52 3.78 8.37 -6.29
N LYS A 53 2.86 9.35 -6.37
CA LYS A 53 2.22 9.79 -7.63
C LYS A 53 1.57 8.63 -8.39
N GLN A 54 1.12 7.62 -7.66
CA GLN A 54 0.45 6.43 -8.18
C GLN A 54 -0.78 6.10 -7.33
N PRO A 55 -1.86 5.60 -7.93
CA PRO A 55 -3.01 5.11 -7.18
C PRO A 55 -2.66 3.82 -6.44
N LEU A 56 -3.44 3.46 -5.42
CA LEU A 56 -3.33 2.14 -4.80
C LEU A 56 -3.63 1.06 -5.87
N PRO A 57 -2.86 -0.04 -5.86
CA PRO A 57 -3.16 -1.16 -6.72
C PRO A 57 -4.51 -1.78 -6.35
N ALA A 58 -5.38 -1.99 -7.35
CA ALA A 58 -6.77 -2.44 -7.18
C ALA A 58 -6.96 -3.89 -6.66
N GLY A 59 -5.89 -4.58 -6.29
CA GLY A 59 -5.91 -6.00 -5.87
C GLY A 59 -5.25 -6.26 -4.52
N LEU A 60 -5.28 -5.26 -3.62
CA LEU A 60 -4.70 -5.30 -2.27
C LEU A 60 -5.65 -5.86 -1.20
#